data_AF-A0A7G7MCM8-F1
#
_entry.id   AF-A0A7G7MCM8-F1
#
_cell.length_a   1.000
_cell.length_b   1.000
_cell.length_c   1.000
_cell.angle_alpha   90.00
_cell.angle_beta   90.00
_cell.angle_gamma   90.00
#
_symmetry.space_group_name_H-M   'P 1'
#
loop_
_entity.id
_entity.type
_entity.pdbx_description
1 polymer ?
#
loop_
_entity_poly.entity_id
_entity_poly.type
_entity_poly.pdbx_seq_one_letter_code
_entity_poly.pdbx_strand_id
1 'polypeptide(L)'
;MKIHSTNPFSTGHQFLEAPRWHAGHLWASDFFAQQVLRFDADGSHQAVAKVEGTPSGLGFLPDGSLLVVSQAPAKVLRIAHDGTTTEHADFSHIATGLGNDMLVSPSGHAYVGNFGFALGTEDPHTTNLAHVDPEGHVRRVPGEVLFPNGGALTADGRTLLLAETFTHRISAFDVAPDGSLTNLRAWAQLPDTFHPDGIALDSDGGVWFGNALTVGEDSGFYRVLEGGAITDHIPTPGTWAIACAFGGLELDTLYLMCNTTTLEEFHQGRSTGAVVTASVGRSGVVPVQAP
;
A
#
# COMPACT_ATOMS: atom_id res chain seq x y z
N MET A 1 -11.08 13.64 17.88
CA MET A 1 -10.46 13.42 16.56
C MET A 1 -10.04 14.78 15.99
N LYS A 2 -8.78 14.93 15.58
CA LYS A 2 -8.26 16.14 14.91
C LYS A 2 -8.55 16.06 13.41
N ILE A 3 -9.02 17.15 12.82
CA ILE A 3 -9.29 17.23 11.38
C ILE A 3 -8.17 18.02 10.71
N HIS A 4 -7.67 17.54 9.57
CA HIS A 4 -6.67 18.24 8.76
C HIS A 4 -7.20 18.55 7.36
N SER A 5 -6.59 19.54 6.72
CA SER A 5 -6.91 19.95 5.35
C SER A 5 -5.86 19.43 4.37
N THR A 6 -6.26 19.35 3.10
CA THR A 6 -5.39 18.90 2.00
C THR A 6 -5.06 20.04 1.04
N ASN A 7 -3.96 19.89 0.31
CA ASN A 7 -3.60 20.71 -0.84
C ASN A 7 -3.53 19.84 -2.11
N PRO A 8 -3.99 20.31 -3.28
CA PRO A 8 -3.76 19.60 -4.54
C PRO A 8 -2.26 19.42 -4.81
N PHE A 9 -1.87 18.25 -5.34
CA PHE A 9 -0.49 17.98 -5.73
C PHE A 9 -0.39 17.54 -7.20
N SER A 10 -1.14 16.52 -7.60
CA SER A 10 -1.09 16.01 -8.98
C SER A 10 -2.46 15.49 -9.42
N THR A 11 -2.76 15.60 -10.72
CA THR A 11 -4.05 15.20 -11.32
C THR A 11 -3.83 14.60 -12.70
N GLY A 12 -4.87 13.98 -13.27
CA GLY A 12 -4.82 13.42 -14.62
C GLY A 12 -4.45 11.93 -14.66
N HIS A 13 -4.55 11.26 -13.52
CA HIS A 13 -4.25 9.84 -13.33
C HIS A 13 -5.54 9.01 -13.44
N GLN A 14 -5.42 7.69 -13.53
CA GLN A 14 -6.60 6.82 -13.57
C GLN A 14 -6.90 6.22 -12.20
N PHE A 15 -6.06 5.30 -11.70
CA PHE A 15 -6.26 4.71 -10.37
C PHE A 15 -4.91 4.54 -9.68
N LEU A 16 -4.61 5.47 -8.77
CA LEU A 16 -3.34 5.51 -8.08
C LEU A 16 -3.34 4.68 -6.80
N GLU A 17 -2.28 3.92 -6.59
CA GLU A 17 -2.08 3.07 -5.42
C GLU A 17 -0.58 2.89 -5.09
N ALA A 18 -0.31 2.26 -3.94
CA ALA A 18 1.02 1.87 -3.46
C ALA A 18 2.06 3.02 -3.44
N PRO A 19 1.74 4.21 -2.91
CA PRO A 19 2.70 5.29 -2.82
C PRO A 19 3.94 4.88 -2.02
N ARG A 20 5.13 5.20 -2.54
CA ARG A 20 6.40 5.08 -1.80
C ARG A 20 7.23 6.33 -1.97
N TRP A 21 7.85 6.79 -0.89
CA TRP A 21 8.87 7.81 -0.96
C TRP A 21 10.24 7.16 -1.11
N HIS A 22 10.97 7.49 -2.17
CA HIS A 22 12.30 6.94 -2.40
C HIS A 22 13.17 7.93 -3.18
N ALA A 23 14.41 8.09 -2.71
CA ALA A 23 15.42 8.96 -3.33
C ALA A 23 14.94 10.39 -3.64
N GLY A 24 14.13 10.98 -2.75
CA GLY A 24 13.62 12.35 -2.89
C GLY A 24 12.41 12.50 -3.82
N HIS A 25 11.81 11.39 -4.25
CA HIS A 25 10.64 11.37 -5.12
C HIS A 25 9.51 10.53 -4.54
N LEU A 26 8.28 10.90 -4.88
CA LEU A 26 7.12 10.04 -4.70
C LEU A 26 7.01 9.10 -5.90
N TRP A 27 6.70 7.84 -5.63
CA TRP A 27 6.45 6.81 -6.63
C TRP A 27 5.06 6.23 -6.38
N ALA A 28 4.36 5.84 -7.43
CA ALA A 28 3.05 5.18 -7.31
C ALA A 28 2.78 4.29 -8.53
N SER A 29 1.91 3.31 -8.36
CA SER A 29 1.33 2.57 -9.48
C SER A 29 0.09 3.32 -9.97
N ASP A 30 -0.05 3.46 -11.29
CA ASP A 30 -1.33 3.78 -11.93
C ASP A 30 -1.88 2.50 -12.56
N PHE A 31 -2.81 1.90 -11.85
CA PHE A 31 -3.38 0.59 -12.10
C PHE A 31 -4.00 0.51 -13.49
N PHE A 32 -4.96 1.39 -13.81
CA PHE A 32 -5.67 1.33 -15.09
C PHE A 32 -4.85 1.89 -16.25
N ALA A 33 -3.91 2.81 -15.99
CA ALA A 33 -2.95 3.26 -17.01
C ALA A 33 -1.84 2.23 -17.30
N GLN A 34 -1.72 1.17 -16.47
CA GLN A 34 -0.69 0.14 -16.54
C GLN A 34 0.74 0.68 -16.45
N GLN A 35 0.95 1.66 -15.57
CA GLN A 35 2.23 2.35 -15.45
C GLN A 35 2.71 2.43 -14.02
N VAL A 36 4.03 2.50 -13.85
CA VAL A 36 4.64 3.02 -12.61
C VAL A 36 5.08 4.44 -12.85
N LEU A 37 4.66 5.34 -11.98
CA LEU A 37 4.92 6.77 -12.06
C LEU A 37 5.95 7.19 -11.01
N ARG A 38 6.79 8.16 -11.39
CA ARG A 38 7.61 8.95 -10.46
C ARG A 38 7.17 10.40 -10.53
N PHE A 39 6.96 11.01 -9.37
CA PHE A 39 6.55 12.40 -9.23
C PHE A 39 7.71 13.26 -8.75
N ASP A 40 7.81 14.46 -9.29
CA ASP A 40 8.72 15.51 -8.84
C ASP A 40 8.03 16.40 -7.79
N ALA A 41 8.82 17.20 -7.08
CA ALA A 41 8.33 17.98 -5.92
C ALA A 41 7.24 19.02 -6.27
N ASP A 42 7.10 19.38 -7.55
CA ASP A 42 6.08 20.31 -8.05
C ASP A 42 4.77 19.61 -8.49
N GLY A 43 4.69 18.29 -8.37
CA GLY A 43 3.53 17.49 -8.76
C GLY A 43 3.53 17.04 -10.23
N SER A 44 4.52 17.46 -11.02
CA SER A 44 4.78 16.86 -12.33
C SER A 44 5.24 15.41 -12.17
N HIS A 45 5.05 14.60 -13.22
CA HIS A 45 5.33 13.18 -13.16
C HIS A 45 5.81 12.63 -14.49
N GLN A 46 6.46 11.47 -14.42
CA GLN A 46 6.89 10.68 -15.57
C GLN A 46 6.52 9.22 -15.37
N ALA A 47 6.10 8.56 -16.46
CA ALA A 47 6.00 7.10 -16.50
C ALA A 47 7.40 6.50 -16.60
N VAL A 48 7.76 5.65 -15.64
CA VAL A 48 9.07 4.99 -15.56
C VAL A 48 9.05 3.64 -16.27
N ALA A 49 7.94 2.92 -16.18
CA ALA A 49 7.74 1.66 -16.89
C ALA A 49 6.27 1.44 -17.21
N LYS A 50 6.02 0.69 -18.29
CA LYS A 50 4.72 0.06 -18.55
C LYS A 50 4.75 -1.35 -17.99
N VAL A 51 3.72 -1.73 -17.25
CA VAL A 51 3.63 -3.02 -16.55
C VAL A 51 2.41 -3.77 -17.05
N GLU A 52 2.64 -4.86 -17.79
CA GLU A 52 1.57 -5.76 -18.19
C GLU A 52 0.96 -6.46 -16.97
N GLY A 53 -0.30 -6.87 -17.06
CA GLY A 53 -1.00 -7.55 -15.96
C GLY A 53 -1.39 -6.65 -14.78
N THR A 54 -1.35 -5.32 -14.97
CA THR A 54 -1.74 -4.28 -14.03
C THR A 54 -0.80 -4.12 -12.82
N PRO A 55 -0.14 -2.95 -12.67
CA PRO A 55 0.73 -2.68 -11.52
C PRO A 55 -0.11 -2.36 -10.27
N SER A 56 0.34 -2.83 -9.11
CA SER A 56 -0.25 -2.51 -7.79
C SER A 56 0.83 -2.25 -6.75
N GLY A 57 1.10 -3.20 -5.83
CA GLY A 57 2.12 -3.04 -4.80
C GLY A 57 3.51 -2.74 -5.38
N LEU A 58 4.25 -1.84 -4.74
CA LEU A 58 5.61 -1.48 -5.14
C LEU A 58 6.55 -1.26 -3.95
N GLY A 59 7.85 -1.44 -4.19
CA GLY A 59 8.88 -1.20 -3.20
C GLY A 59 10.28 -1.29 -3.79
N PHE A 60 11.29 -0.96 -2.99
CA PHE A 60 12.67 -0.88 -3.43
C PHE A 60 13.54 -1.87 -2.66
N LEU A 61 14.38 -2.60 -3.38
CA LEU A 61 15.43 -3.42 -2.80
C LEU A 61 16.56 -2.55 -2.24
N PRO A 62 17.45 -3.11 -1.40
CA PRO A 62 18.54 -2.35 -0.78
C PRO A 62 19.53 -1.75 -1.80
N ASP A 63 19.63 -2.35 -2.98
CA ASP A 63 20.43 -1.86 -4.11
C ASP A 63 19.77 -0.73 -4.91
N GLY A 64 18.55 -0.32 -4.53
CA GLY A 64 17.74 0.69 -5.20
C GLY A 64 16.90 0.15 -6.37
N SER A 65 16.95 -1.15 -6.66
CA SER A 65 16.11 -1.76 -7.70
C SER A 65 14.63 -1.66 -7.31
N LEU A 66 13.80 -1.23 -8.26
CA LEU A 66 12.36 -1.15 -8.09
C LEU A 66 11.70 -2.51 -8.35
N LEU A 67 10.86 -2.95 -7.42
CA LEU A 67 9.96 -4.08 -7.56
C LEU A 67 8.52 -3.59 -7.67
N VAL A 68 7.72 -4.26 -8.51
CA VAL A 68 6.30 -4.01 -8.68
C VAL A 68 5.54 -5.32 -8.82
N VAL A 69 4.34 -5.39 -8.24
CA VAL A 69 3.41 -6.50 -8.43
C VAL A 69 2.65 -6.31 -9.74
N SER A 70 2.69 -7.33 -10.60
CA SER A 70 1.77 -7.51 -11.72
C SER A 70 0.63 -8.41 -11.25
N GLN A 71 -0.57 -7.83 -11.07
CA GLN A 71 -1.69 -8.47 -10.38
C GLN A 71 -2.18 -9.75 -11.06
N ALA A 72 -2.52 -9.65 -12.35
CA ALA A 72 -3.18 -10.72 -13.10
C ALA A 72 -2.36 -12.02 -13.19
N PRO A 73 -1.04 -11.98 -13.48
CA PRO A 73 -0.23 -13.20 -13.49
C PRO A 73 0.30 -13.59 -12.11
N ALA A 74 0.02 -12.83 -11.05
CA ALA A 74 0.59 -13.03 -9.70
C ALA A 74 2.12 -13.12 -9.72
N LYS A 75 2.76 -12.08 -10.26
CA LYS A 75 4.23 -11.96 -10.36
C LYS A 75 4.74 -10.69 -9.71
N VAL A 76 5.95 -10.77 -9.15
CA VAL A 76 6.76 -9.60 -8.81
C VAL A 76 7.74 -9.39 -9.95
N LEU A 77 7.72 -8.20 -10.54
CA LEU A 77 8.64 -7.79 -11.58
C LEU A 77 9.68 -6.83 -11.02
N ARG A 78 10.91 -6.92 -11.52
CA ARG A 78 11.96 -5.93 -11.32
C ARG A 78 11.96 -4.97 -12.51
N ILE A 79 12.05 -3.67 -12.23
CA ILE A 79 12.13 -2.62 -13.25
C ILE A 79 13.58 -2.12 -13.32
N ALA A 80 14.19 -2.24 -14.49
CA ALA A 80 15.51 -1.67 -14.80
C ALA A 80 15.43 -0.15 -15.01
N HIS A 81 16.58 0.53 -14.98
CA HIS A 81 16.64 1.99 -15.16
C HIS A 81 16.09 2.47 -16.53
N ASP A 82 16.15 1.63 -17.56
CA ASP A 82 15.58 1.93 -18.88
C ASP A 82 14.08 1.62 -19.00
N GLY A 83 13.43 1.20 -17.90
CA GLY A 83 12.02 0.83 -17.85
C GLY A 83 11.73 -0.61 -18.25
N THR A 84 12.74 -1.40 -18.62
CA THR A 84 12.56 -2.83 -18.93
C THR A 84 12.12 -3.61 -17.70
N THR A 85 11.12 -4.47 -17.86
CA THR A 85 10.62 -5.34 -16.79
C THR A 85 11.17 -6.76 -16.95
N THR A 86 11.60 -7.35 -15.84
CA THR A 86 11.98 -8.77 -15.75
C THR A 86 11.28 -9.43 -14.59
N GLU A 87 11.03 -10.73 -14.69
CA GLU A 87 10.47 -11.48 -13.56
C GLU A 87 11.50 -11.54 -12.41
N HIS A 88 11.06 -11.16 -11.22
CA HIS A 88 11.82 -11.35 -9.99
C HIS A 88 11.32 -12.56 -9.21
N ALA A 89 10.00 -12.76 -9.16
CA ALA A 89 9.37 -13.90 -8.50
C ALA A 89 7.99 -14.22 -9.07
N ASP A 90 7.61 -15.49 -9.04
CA ASP A 90 6.26 -16.00 -9.35
C ASP A 90 5.61 -16.54 -8.07
N PHE A 91 4.54 -15.88 -7.62
CA PHE A 91 3.79 -16.27 -6.41
C PHE A 91 2.39 -16.82 -6.73
N SER A 92 2.13 -17.18 -7.99
CA SER A 92 0.84 -17.72 -8.44
C SER A 92 0.42 -19.01 -7.72
N HIS A 93 1.37 -19.78 -7.20
CA HIS A 93 1.11 -20.98 -6.41
C HIS A 93 0.67 -20.68 -4.95
N ILE A 94 0.74 -19.42 -4.51
CA ILE A 94 0.23 -18.95 -3.21
C ILE A 94 -1.04 -18.13 -3.39
N ALA A 95 -1.11 -17.29 -4.43
CA ALA A 95 -2.25 -16.43 -4.68
C ALA A 95 -3.51 -17.21 -5.05
N THR A 96 -4.61 -16.96 -4.35
CA THR A 96 -5.94 -17.52 -4.67
C THR A 96 -6.87 -16.49 -5.32
N GLY A 97 -6.40 -15.26 -5.50
CA GLY A 97 -7.03 -14.20 -6.29
C GLY A 97 -5.96 -13.35 -6.99
N LEU A 98 -6.35 -12.17 -7.49
CA LEU A 98 -5.40 -11.22 -8.08
C LEU A 98 -4.33 -10.79 -7.07
N GLY A 99 -3.08 -10.64 -7.51
CA GLY A 99 -2.02 -10.02 -6.70
C GLY A 99 -2.44 -8.61 -6.24
N ASN A 100 -1.87 -8.10 -5.15
CA ASN A 100 -2.28 -6.83 -4.57
C ASN A 100 -1.08 -5.99 -4.05
N ASP A 101 -1.23 -5.28 -2.92
CA ASP A 101 -0.16 -4.46 -2.37
C ASP A 101 1.04 -5.31 -1.89
N MET A 102 2.19 -4.65 -1.79
CA MET A 102 3.47 -5.23 -1.43
C MET A 102 4.30 -4.27 -0.59
N LEU A 103 4.88 -4.77 0.48
CA LEU A 103 5.89 -4.08 1.27
C LEU A 103 7.26 -4.72 1.05
N VAL A 104 8.28 -3.92 0.77
CA VAL A 104 9.68 -4.37 0.73
C VAL A 104 10.40 -3.84 1.96
N SER A 105 11.00 -4.74 2.75
CA SER A 105 11.78 -4.41 3.94
C SER A 105 13.16 -3.81 3.59
N PRO A 106 13.83 -3.11 4.53
CA PRO A 106 15.20 -2.63 4.34
C PRO A 106 16.23 -3.71 4.04
N SER A 107 15.94 -4.98 4.37
CA SER A 107 16.75 -6.16 4.08
C SER A 107 16.41 -6.82 2.73
N GLY A 108 15.44 -6.28 1.98
CA GLY A 108 15.06 -6.78 0.65
C GLY A 108 14.00 -7.88 0.63
N HIS A 109 13.50 -8.32 1.79
CA HIS A 109 12.36 -9.22 1.86
C HIS A 109 11.08 -8.49 1.44
N ALA A 110 10.36 -9.04 0.47
CA ALA A 110 9.08 -8.52 0.01
C ALA A 110 7.91 -9.37 0.54
N TYR A 111 6.86 -8.72 1.03
CA TYR A 111 5.64 -9.35 1.50
C TYR A 111 4.49 -8.91 0.61
N VAL A 112 3.92 -9.86 -0.14
CA VAL A 112 2.99 -9.60 -1.23
C VAL A 112 1.60 -10.14 -0.86
N GLY A 113 0.61 -9.25 -0.90
CA GLY A 113 -0.81 -9.59 -0.75
C GLY A 113 -1.44 -10.09 -2.04
N ASN A 114 -2.62 -10.69 -1.92
CA ASN A 114 -3.53 -10.99 -3.02
C ASN A 114 -4.98 -10.86 -2.51
N PHE A 115 -5.95 -10.69 -3.41
CA PHE A 115 -7.35 -10.53 -3.03
C PHE A 115 -7.93 -11.77 -2.35
N GLY A 116 -7.39 -12.95 -2.63
CA GLY A 116 -7.89 -14.22 -2.11
C GLY A 116 -9.09 -14.78 -2.86
N PHE A 117 -9.89 -13.92 -3.48
CA PHE A 117 -11.15 -14.23 -4.16
C PHE A 117 -11.43 -13.24 -5.30
N ALA A 118 -12.44 -13.52 -6.12
CA ALA A 118 -12.86 -12.63 -7.19
C ALA A 118 -13.80 -11.52 -6.68
N LEU A 119 -13.23 -10.35 -6.37
CA LEU A 119 -13.93 -9.17 -5.84
C LEU A 119 -15.20 -8.85 -6.64
N GLY A 120 -16.33 -8.71 -5.94
CA GLY A 120 -17.63 -8.38 -6.54
C GLY A 120 -18.37 -9.56 -7.19
N THR A 121 -17.77 -10.76 -7.22
CA THR A 121 -18.40 -11.97 -7.78
C THR A 121 -18.44 -13.15 -6.80
N GLU A 122 -17.50 -13.23 -5.87
CA GLU A 122 -17.42 -14.25 -4.84
C GLU A 122 -17.58 -13.65 -3.44
N ASP A 123 -18.08 -14.45 -2.50
CA ASP A 123 -18.12 -14.07 -1.09
C ASP A 123 -16.68 -13.96 -0.54
N PRO A 124 -16.38 -12.93 0.28
CA PRO A 124 -15.06 -12.76 0.86
C PRO A 124 -14.60 -13.98 1.66
N HIS A 125 -13.39 -14.46 1.37
CA HIS A 125 -12.73 -15.52 2.14
C HIS A 125 -11.22 -15.28 2.22
N THR A 126 -10.60 -15.89 3.23
CA THR A 126 -9.21 -15.61 3.58
C THR A 126 -8.21 -16.15 2.58
N THR A 127 -7.02 -15.55 2.58
CA THR A 127 -5.84 -15.93 1.80
C THR A 127 -4.58 -15.82 2.66
N ASN A 128 -3.41 -15.95 2.06
CA ASN A 128 -2.12 -15.79 2.71
C ASN A 128 -1.24 -14.79 1.95
N LEU A 129 -0.35 -14.13 2.68
CA LEU A 129 0.74 -13.38 2.06
C LEU A 129 1.77 -14.35 1.44
N ALA A 130 2.37 -13.92 0.34
CA ALA A 130 3.60 -14.50 -0.18
C ALA A 130 4.79 -13.71 0.38
N HIS A 131 5.78 -14.41 0.90
CA HIS A 131 7.09 -13.83 1.23
C HIS A 131 8.07 -14.18 0.12
N VAL A 132 8.69 -13.15 -0.44
CA VAL A 132 9.74 -13.23 -1.45
C VAL A 132 11.04 -12.78 -0.82
N ASP A 133 12.05 -13.65 -0.80
CA ASP A 133 13.38 -13.28 -0.31
C ASP A 133 14.13 -12.39 -1.34
N PRO A 134 15.26 -11.76 -0.97
CA PRO A 134 16.00 -10.89 -1.88
C PRO A 134 16.46 -11.57 -3.19
N GLU A 135 16.61 -12.90 -3.18
CA GLU A 135 16.98 -13.72 -4.33
C GLU A 135 15.78 -14.09 -5.23
N GLY A 136 14.55 -13.83 -4.79
CA GLY A 136 13.31 -14.09 -5.53
C GLY A 136 12.63 -15.42 -5.17
N HIS A 137 13.08 -16.15 -4.14
CA HIS A 137 12.40 -17.37 -3.70
C HIS A 137 11.13 -17.05 -2.93
N VAL A 138 10.07 -17.76 -3.27
CA VAL A 138 8.73 -17.54 -2.71
C VAL A 138 8.39 -18.60 -1.68
N ARG A 139 7.82 -18.17 -0.56
CA ARG A 139 7.18 -19.05 0.42
C ARG A 139 5.89 -18.45 0.97
N ARG A 140 4.96 -19.32 1.37
CA ARG A 140 3.73 -18.91 2.07
C ARG A 140 4.06 -18.36 3.46
N VAL A 141 3.49 -17.21 3.81
CA VAL A 141 3.48 -16.72 5.19
C VAL A 141 2.41 -17.48 5.99
N PRO A 142 2.73 -18.06 7.16
CA PRO A 142 1.73 -18.66 8.04
C PRO A 142 0.73 -17.63 8.57
N GLY A 143 -0.54 -18.02 8.67
CA GLY A 143 -1.63 -17.15 9.12
C GLY A 143 -2.50 -16.66 7.97
N GLU A 144 -3.80 -16.77 8.15
CA GLU A 144 -4.82 -16.40 7.16
C GLU A 144 -5.25 -14.95 7.38
N VAL A 145 -5.25 -14.18 6.29
CA VAL A 145 -5.64 -12.77 6.25
C VAL A 145 -6.77 -12.56 5.25
N LEU A 146 -7.60 -11.55 5.43
CA LEU A 146 -8.72 -11.26 4.53
C LEU A 146 -8.48 -9.96 3.78
N PHE A 147 -8.27 -10.09 2.47
CA PHE A 147 -8.03 -8.97 1.55
C PHE A 147 -6.91 -8.03 2.06
N PRO A 148 -5.67 -8.56 2.18
CA PRO A 148 -4.53 -7.80 2.64
C PRO A 148 -4.18 -6.67 1.67
N ASN A 149 -4.06 -5.46 2.20
CA ASN A 149 -3.73 -4.23 1.50
C ASN A 149 -2.40 -3.65 2.07
N GLY A 150 -2.39 -2.37 2.44
CA GLY A 150 -1.25 -1.63 2.94
C GLY A 150 -0.41 -2.35 3.99
N GLY A 151 0.89 -2.44 3.76
CA GLY A 151 1.87 -2.87 4.76
C GLY A 151 2.81 -1.74 5.21
N ALA A 152 3.20 -1.74 6.48
CA ALA A 152 4.24 -0.85 7.01
C ALA A 152 5.09 -1.56 8.07
N LEU A 153 6.38 -1.22 8.15
CA LEU A 153 7.26 -1.68 9.23
C LEU A 153 7.33 -0.63 10.34
N THR A 154 7.36 -1.11 11.57
CA THR A 154 7.76 -0.32 12.74
C THR A 154 9.20 0.16 12.62
N ALA A 155 9.53 1.25 13.33
CA ALA A 155 10.84 1.89 13.23
C ALA A 155 12.00 0.95 13.53
N ASP A 156 11.82 0.03 14.48
CA ASP A 156 12.82 -0.98 14.86
C ASP A 156 12.87 -2.20 13.93
N GLY A 157 12.00 -2.24 12.91
CA GLY A 157 11.89 -3.32 11.93
C GLY A 157 11.28 -4.61 12.47
N ARG A 158 10.87 -4.68 13.75
CA ARG A 158 10.48 -5.93 14.42
C ARG A 158 9.03 -6.31 14.22
N THR A 159 8.19 -5.37 13.82
CA THR A 159 6.76 -5.60 13.58
C THR A 159 6.36 -5.10 12.20
N LEU A 160 5.72 -5.97 11.43
CA LEU A 160 5.01 -5.62 10.20
C LEU A 160 3.54 -5.41 10.54
N LEU A 161 3.03 -4.23 10.21
CA LEU A 161 1.62 -3.88 10.27
C LEU A 161 0.98 -4.07 8.89
N LEU A 162 -0.25 -4.56 8.86
CA LEU A 162 -0.97 -4.89 7.65
C LEU A 162 -2.43 -4.47 7.76
N ALA A 163 -2.93 -3.71 6.80
CA ALA A 163 -4.36 -3.45 6.67
C ALA A 163 -5.07 -4.66 6.06
N GLU A 164 -6.15 -5.09 6.73
CA GLU A 164 -7.06 -6.10 6.22
C GLU A 164 -8.44 -5.50 6.02
N THR A 165 -8.82 -5.31 4.76
CA THR A 165 -9.97 -4.48 4.38
C THR A 165 -11.29 -5.04 4.90
N PHE A 166 -11.52 -6.35 4.76
CA PHE A 166 -12.81 -6.96 5.15
C PHE A 166 -12.80 -7.64 6.53
N THR A 167 -11.68 -7.61 7.26
CA THR A 167 -11.71 -7.85 8.73
C THR A 167 -11.75 -6.54 9.52
N HIS A 168 -11.76 -5.39 8.83
CA HIS A 168 -11.87 -4.06 9.41
C HIS A 168 -10.81 -3.80 10.48
N ARG A 169 -9.56 -4.19 10.21
CA ARG A 169 -8.49 -4.10 11.22
C ARG A 169 -7.13 -3.81 10.59
N ILE A 170 -6.24 -3.33 11.45
CA ILE A 170 -4.80 -3.40 11.24
C ILE A 170 -4.29 -4.61 12.03
N SER A 171 -3.62 -5.53 11.35
CA SER A 171 -2.95 -6.68 11.93
C SER A 171 -1.47 -6.44 12.12
N ALA A 172 -0.85 -7.23 12.98
CA ALA A 172 0.59 -7.23 13.22
C ALA A 172 1.17 -8.64 13.09
N PHE A 173 2.38 -8.71 12.56
CA PHE A 173 3.27 -9.87 12.60
C PHE A 173 4.58 -9.50 13.27
N ASP A 174 5.17 -10.44 13.99
CA ASP A 174 6.56 -10.34 14.42
C ASP A 174 7.48 -10.71 13.25
N VAL A 175 8.49 -9.90 13.01
CA VAL A 175 9.47 -10.06 11.93
C VAL A 175 10.75 -10.68 12.50
N ALA A 176 11.10 -11.86 12.00
CA ALA A 176 12.36 -12.52 12.33
C ALA A 176 13.52 -12.01 11.44
N PRO A 177 14.80 -12.21 11.83
CA PRO A 177 15.95 -11.75 11.06
C PRO A 177 16.05 -12.33 9.63
N ASP A 178 15.43 -13.48 9.37
CA ASP A 178 15.37 -14.12 8.04
C ASP A 178 14.15 -13.66 7.20
N GLY A 179 13.45 -12.61 7.65
CA GLY A 179 12.22 -12.13 7.04
C GLY A 179 11.00 -13.01 7.30
N SER A 180 11.09 -14.04 8.16
CA SER A 180 9.90 -14.81 8.54
C SER A 180 8.92 -13.97 9.34
N LEU A 181 7.65 -13.99 8.92
CA LEU A 181 6.55 -13.41 9.69
C LEU A 181 5.91 -14.49 10.57
N THR A 182 5.72 -14.17 11.85
CA THR A 182 5.07 -15.04 12.82
C THR A 182 4.10 -14.25 13.70
N ASN A 183 3.35 -14.93 14.57
CA ASN A 183 2.51 -14.29 15.59
C ASN A 183 1.51 -13.27 15.04
N LEU A 184 0.76 -13.66 14.00
CA LEU A 184 -0.36 -12.88 13.47
C LEU A 184 -1.37 -12.56 14.58
N ARG A 185 -1.62 -11.28 14.80
CA ARG A 185 -2.57 -10.77 15.80
C ARG A 185 -3.22 -9.48 15.32
N ALA A 186 -4.38 -9.16 15.87
CA ALA A 186 -4.96 -7.83 15.70
C ALA A 186 -4.11 -6.80 16.45
N TRP A 187 -3.71 -5.72 15.77
CA TRP A 187 -3.04 -4.56 16.36
C TRP A 187 -4.04 -3.46 16.68
N ALA A 188 -5.00 -3.22 15.78
CA ALA A 188 -6.12 -2.31 15.99
C ALA A 188 -7.37 -2.85 15.29
N GLN A 189 -8.44 -3.09 16.06
CA GLN A 189 -9.77 -3.37 15.49
C GLN A 189 -10.47 -2.04 15.21
N LEU A 190 -11.02 -1.88 14.01
CA LEU A 190 -11.79 -0.72 13.59
C LEU A 190 -13.29 -1.05 13.59
N PRO A 191 -14.18 -0.03 13.58
CA PRO A 191 -15.59 -0.24 13.28
C PRO A 191 -15.76 -0.87 11.89
N ASP A 192 -16.81 -1.67 11.72
CA ASP A 192 -17.13 -2.39 10.47
C ASP A 192 -17.48 -1.47 9.28
N THR A 193 -17.72 -0.20 9.55
CA THR A 193 -17.87 0.84 8.51
C THR A 193 -16.54 1.27 7.89
N PHE A 194 -15.39 0.87 8.45
CA PHE A 194 -14.06 1.22 7.94
C PHE A 194 -13.45 0.08 7.13
N HIS A 195 -12.92 0.41 5.96
CA HIS A 195 -12.26 -0.54 5.06
C HIS A 195 -10.80 -0.09 4.89
N PRO A 196 -9.91 -0.47 5.82
CA PRO A 196 -8.53 -0.01 5.77
C PRO A 196 -7.84 -0.58 4.52
N ASP A 197 -7.15 0.30 3.81
CA ASP A 197 -6.45 -0.01 2.56
C ASP A 197 -4.95 0.32 2.69
N GLY A 198 -4.36 1.17 1.86
CA GLY A 198 -2.95 1.53 1.94
C GLY A 198 -2.61 2.32 3.20
N ILE A 199 -1.51 1.96 3.87
CA ILE A 199 -1.12 2.53 5.17
C ILE A 199 0.27 3.18 5.20
N ALA A 200 0.45 4.12 6.13
CA ALA A 200 1.75 4.72 6.46
C ALA A 200 1.90 4.88 7.98
N LEU A 201 3.10 4.61 8.51
CA LEU A 201 3.41 4.77 9.94
C LEU A 201 4.04 6.15 10.20
N ASP A 202 3.58 6.83 11.24
CA ASP A 202 4.17 8.08 11.72
C ASP A 202 5.11 7.92 12.91
N SER A 203 5.89 8.97 13.16
CA SER A 203 6.92 9.06 14.21
C SER A 203 6.41 8.86 15.63
N ASP A 204 5.10 9.02 15.85
CA ASP A 204 4.46 8.83 17.15
C ASP A 204 3.88 7.41 17.31
N GLY A 205 4.12 6.53 16.33
CA GLY A 205 3.63 5.14 16.33
C GLY A 205 2.17 4.98 15.89
N GLY A 206 1.58 6.01 15.27
CA GLY A 206 0.23 5.92 14.70
C GLY A 206 0.25 5.47 13.24
N VAL A 207 -0.77 4.70 12.85
CA VAL A 207 -0.96 4.25 11.48
C VAL A 207 -1.99 5.14 10.81
N TRP A 208 -1.59 5.77 9.70
CA TRP A 208 -2.48 6.39 8.74
C TRP A 208 -2.96 5.34 7.75
N PHE A 209 -4.26 5.33 7.44
CA PHE A 209 -4.83 4.42 6.44
C PHE A 209 -5.87 5.14 5.59
N GLY A 210 -5.99 4.74 4.32
CA GLY A 210 -7.12 5.11 3.46
C GLY A 210 -8.37 4.30 3.82
N ASN A 211 -9.50 4.97 4.03
CA ASN A 211 -10.79 4.31 4.19
C ASN A 211 -11.42 4.06 2.81
N ALA A 212 -11.04 2.94 2.18
CA ALA A 212 -11.49 2.58 0.84
C ALA A 212 -12.98 2.19 0.82
N LEU A 213 -13.52 1.95 -0.38
CA LEU A 213 -14.91 1.53 -0.62
C LEU A 213 -15.98 2.42 0.04
N THR A 214 -15.58 3.60 0.51
CA THR A 214 -16.41 4.54 1.26
C THR A 214 -16.51 5.82 0.47
N VAL A 215 -17.73 6.31 0.31
CA VAL A 215 -18.02 7.59 -0.35
C VAL A 215 -18.87 8.46 0.59
N GLY A 216 -18.76 9.78 0.44
CA GLY A 216 -19.49 10.73 1.29
C GLY A 216 -18.62 11.29 2.42
N GLU A 217 -19.25 11.63 3.55
CA GLU A 217 -18.63 12.39 4.64
C GLU A 217 -17.55 11.61 5.40
N ASP A 218 -17.68 10.27 5.45
CA ASP A 218 -16.73 9.38 6.12
C ASP A 218 -15.56 8.94 5.22
N SER A 219 -15.57 9.34 3.93
CA SER A 219 -14.43 9.11 3.05
C SER A 219 -13.26 10.00 3.44
N GLY A 220 -12.10 9.38 3.60
CA GLY A 220 -10.90 10.08 4.02
C GLY A 220 -9.82 9.15 4.50
N PHE A 221 -8.75 9.77 4.97
CA PHE A 221 -7.64 9.09 5.62
C PHE A 221 -7.73 9.28 7.11
N TYR A 222 -7.52 8.21 7.86
CA TYR A 222 -7.66 8.22 9.31
C TYR A 222 -6.37 7.78 9.96
N ARG A 223 -6.10 8.33 11.14
CA ARG A 223 -5.00 7.89 12.00
C ARG A 223 -5.55 7.05 13.13
N VAL A 224 -5.01 5.85 13.28
CA VAL A 224 -5.34 4.91 14.36
C VAL A 224 -4.10 4.60 15.20
N LEU A 225 -4.31 4.47 16.51
CA LEU A 225 -3.32 3.97 17.44
C LEU A 225 -3.53 2.48 17.72
N GLU A 226 -2.50 1.83 18.26
CA GLU A 226 -2.62 0.46 18.78
C GLU A 226 -3.84 0.36 19.72
N GLY A 227 -4.63 -0.70 19.55
CA GLY A 227 -5.89 -0.89 20.26
C GLY A 227 -7.11 -0.23 19.61
N GLY A 228 -6.97 0.51 18.51
CA GLY A 228 -8.10 0.97 17.69
C GLY A 228 -8.57 2.40 17.92
N ALA A 229 -7.85 3.20 18.72
CA ALA A 229 -8.24 4.59 18.96
C ALA A 229 -7.97 5.47 17.73
N ILE A 230 -9.03 5.98 17.10
CA ILE A 230 -8.95 6.96 16.00
C ILE A 230 -8.67 8.35 16.54
N THR A 231 -7.54 8.94 16.14
CA THR A 231 -7.10 10.24 16.67
C THR A 231 -7.25 11.38 15.67
N ASP A 232 -7.13 11.09 14.36
CA ASP A 232 -7.09 12.11 13.31
C ASP A 232 -7.88 11.66 12.08
N HIS A 233 -8.38 12.61 11.29
CA HIS A 233 -9.08 12.40 10.03
C HIS A 233 -8.72 13.49 9.00
N ILE A 234 -8.56 13.10 7.74
CA ILE A 234 -8.35 13.95 6.58
C ILE A 234 -9.49 13.64 5.60
N PRO A 235 -10.56 14.45 5.58
CA PRO A 235 -11.72 14.20 4.74
C PRO A 235 -11.38 14.35 3.25
N THR A 236 -11.84 13.41 2.43
CA THR A 236 -11.73 13.45 0.97
C THR A 236 -13.07 13.09 0.33
N PRO A 237 -14.14 13.88 0.62
CA PRO A 237 -15.49 13.54 0.20
C PRO A 237 -15.57 13.44 -1.32
N GLY A 238 -16.23 12.39 -1.80
CA GLY A 238 -16.41 12.14 -3.23
C GLY A 238 -15.29 11.35 -3.92
N THR A 239 -14.31 10.86 -3.15
CA THR A 239 -13.26 9.95 -3.65
C THR A 239 -13.22 8.69 -2.80
N TRP A 240 -12.62 7.62 -3.31
CA TRP A 240 -12.06 6.56 -2.48
C TRP A 240 -10.67 6.98 -2.03
N ALA A 241 -10.45 6.95 -0.71
CA ALA A 241 -9.12 7.11 -0.12
C ALA A 241 -8.41 5.76 -0.16
N ILE A 242 -7.44 5.61 -1.06
CA ILE A 242 -6.82 4.31 -1.35
C ILE A 242 -5.55 4.12 -0.51
N ALA A 243 -4.55 4.98 -0.66
CA ALA A 243 -3.26 4.76 0.00
C ALA A 243 -2.54 6.05 0.34
N CYS A 244 -1.62 6.00 1.30
CA CYS A 244 -0.85 7.15 1.74
C CYS A 244 0.62 6.81 1.99
N ALA A 245 1.49 7.81 1.89
CA ALA A 245 2.90 7.69 2.25
C ALA A 245 3.45 9.03 2.73
N PHE A 246 4.31 8.99 3.75
CA PHE A 246 5.09 10.16 4.14
C PHE A 246 6.25 10.38 3.17
N GLY A 247 6.53 11.64 2.87
CA GLY A 247 7.62 12.09 2.00
C GLY A 247 7.98 13.55 2.25
N GLY A 248 8.73 14.13 1.31
CA GLY A 248 9.45 15.38 1.55
C GLY A 248 10.81 15.15 2.20
N LEU A 249 11.67 16.16 2.21
CA LEU A 249 13.04 16.04 2.74
C LEU A 249 13.06 15.66 4.22
N GLU A 250 12.08 16.16 4.99
CA GLU A 250 11.92 15.91 6.43
C GLU A 250 10.86 14.85 6.75
N LEU A 251 10.36 14.15 5.71
CA LEU A 251 9.26 13.17 5.80
C LEU A 251 7.98 13.71 6.46
N ASP A 252 7.74 15.02 6.42
CA ASP A 252 6.65 15.71 7.12
C ASP A 252 5.42 16.00 6.23
N THR A 253 5.46 15.56 4.98
CA THR A 253 4.37 15.66 4.02
C THR A 253 3.73 14.31 3.82
N LEU A 254 2.44 14.19 4.13
CA LEU A 254 1.65 12.99 3.86
C LEU A 254 1.03 13.12 2.47
N TYR A 255 1.44 12.26 1.54
CA TYR A 255 0.85 12.13 0.21
C TYR A 255 -0.31 11.15 0.24
N LEU A 256 -1.41 11.49 -0.41
CA LEU A 256 -2.70 10.83 -0.32
C LEU A 256 -3.22 10.51 -1.72
N MET A 257 -3.47 9.23 -1.99
CA MET A 257 -3.99 8.73 -3.26
C MET A 257 -5.52 8.70 -3.22
N CYS A 258 -6.15 9.62 -3.94
CA CYS A 258 -7.60 9.77 -4.00
C CYS A 258 -8.10 9.41 -5.39
N ASN A 259 -9.05 8.47 -5.46
CA ASN A 259 -9.59 8.00 -6.73
C ASN A 259 -11.10 8.25 -6.78
N THR A 260 -11.55 9.10 -7.70
CA THR A 260 -12.98 9.30 -7.99
C THR A 260 -13.46 8.14 -8.84
N THR A 261 -14.14 7.18 -8.19
CA THR A 261 -14.71 6.00 -8.82
C THR A 261 -15.83 5.42 -7.97
N THR A 262 -16.49 4.40 -8.49
CA THR A 262 -17.45 3.53 -7.80
C THR A 262 -17.06 2.07 -8.06
N LEU A 263 -17.64 1.11 -7.34
CA LEU A 263 -17.34 -0.31 -7.60
C LEU A 263 -17.70 -0.74 -9.02
N GLU A 264 -18.81 -0.22 -9.57
CA GLU A 264 -19.19 -0.47 -10.97
C GLU A 264 -18.15 0.11 -11.95
N GLU A 265 -17.74 1.36 -11.74
CA GLU A 265 -16.76 2.02 -12.59
C GLU A 265 -15.38 1.35 -12.50
N PHE A 266 -14.96 0.96 -11.29
CA PHE A 266 -13.75 0.20 -11.05
C PHE A 266 -13.73 -1.10 -11.86
N HIS A 267 -14.81 -1.89 -11.83
CA HIS A 267 -14.91 -3.12 -12.65
C HIS A 267 -14.89 -2.85 -14.16
N GLN A 268 -15.29 -1.65 -14.59
CA GLN A 268 -15.22 -1.22 -15.99
C GLN A 268 -13.87 -0.58 -16.36
N GLY A 269 -12.91 -0.53 -15.44
CA GLY A 269 -11.62 0.12 -15.65
C GLY A 269 -11.69 1.64 -15.73
N ARG A 270 -12.68 2.27 -15.07
CA ARG A 270 -12.93 3.71 -15.08
C ARG A 270 -12.66 4.31 -13.70
N SER A 271 -11.75 5.27 -13.64
CA SER A 271 -11.46 6.06 -12.44
C SER A 271 -10.75 7.35 -12.82
N THR A 272 -10.86 8.38 -11.97
CA THR A 272 -10.03 9.58 -12.05
C THR A 272 -9.20 9.71 -10.78
N GLY A 273 -7.90 9.54 -10.92
CA GLY A 273 -6.93 9.59 -9.83
C GLY A 273 -6.33 10.98 -9.64
N ALA A 274 -6.13 11.34 -8.38
CA ALA A 274 -5.42 12.53 -7.98
C ALA A 274 -4.56 12.24 -6.74
N VAL A 275 -3.48 13.00 -6.62
CA VAL A 275 -2.67 13.08 -5.41
C VAL A 275 -2.97 14.39 -4.73
N VAL A 276 -3.27 14.32 -3.44
CA VAL A 276 -3.32 15.48 -2.56
C VAL A 276 -2.31 15.31 -1.44
N THR A 277 -1.90 16.40 -0.81
CA THR A 277 -0.94 16.38 0.31
C THR A 277 -1.56 16.98 1.57
N ALA A 278 -1.08 16.54 2.73
CA ALA A 278 -1.43 17.13 4.02
C ALA A 278 -0.18 17.26 4.89
N SER A 279 -0.14 18.30 5.73
CA SER A 279 0.79 18.39 6.86
C SER A 279 0.01 18.09 8.13
N VAL A 280 0.41 17.00 8.80
CA VAL A 280 -0.33 16.47 9.97
C VAL A 280 0.36 16.77 11.30
N GLY A 281 1.49 17.50 11.24
CA GLY A 281 2.33 17.83 12.40
C GLY A 281 3.14 16.64 12.94
N ARG A 282 3.39 15.63 12.09
CA ARG A 282 4.18 14.43 12.36
C ARG A 282 4.98 14.07 11.11
N SER A 283 6.10 13.39 11.30
CA SER A 283 6.90 12.85 10.20
C SER A 283 6.66 11.36 10.04
N GLY A 284 6.99 10.83 8.87
CA GLY A 284 7.04 9.40 8.60
C GLY A 284 8.21 8.71 9.30
N VAL A 285 8.17 7.39 9.26
CA VAL A 285 9.22 6.51 9.79
C VAL A 285 10.04 5.92 8.64
N VAL A 286 11.37 5.94 8.78
CA VAL A 286 12.27 5.11 7.97
C VAL A 286 12.59 3.87 8.79
N PRO A 287 12.05 2.69 8.45
CA PRO A 287 12.34 1.48 9.19
C PRO A 287 13.82 1.11 9.04
N VAL A 288 14.45 0.65 10.13
CA VAL A 288 15.76 0.02 10.07
C VAL A 288 15.64 -1.50 9.87
N GLN A 289 16.73 -2.14 9.49
CA GLN A 289 16.80 -3.59 9.47
C GLN A 289 16.58 -4.14 10.90
N ALA A 290 15.71 -5.15 11.02
CA ALA A 290 15.55 -5.88 12.28
C ALA A 290 16.89 -6.53 12.69
N PRO A 291 17.33 -6.40 13.96
CA PRO A 291 18.61 -6.92 14.42
C PRO A 291 18.65 -8.45 14.53
#